data_AF-A0A2U1TE20-F1
#
_entry.id   AF-A0A2U1TE20-F1
#
_cell.length_a   1.000
_cell.length_b   1.000
_cell.length_c   1.000
_cell.angle_alpha   90.00
_cell.angle_beta   90.00
_cell.angle_gamma   90.00
#
_symmetry.space_group_name_H-M   'P 1'
#
loop_
_entity.id
_entity.type
_entity.pdbx_description
1 polymer ?
#
loop_
_entity_poly.entity_id
_entity_poly.type
_entity_poly.pdbx_seq_one_letter_code
_entity_poly.pdbx_strand_id
1 'polypeptide(L)'
;MGVWRKWIFPILRITIFAVIAIALVKVAFFPDASAEADPAMATGSITEPVTQVALGSIVTTVVVDGSVSADPASPGKATLAGEVSAIPVSQGQAVTAGDSLATIRQEIVQDPVATTDADGNVTMTQPKPRYKTATVTAPVTGVVSNVPVLVGQIVAVGDVIASVAPPTFSVTGPMLPEDQFKLVTQPADAQVEVIGGPGAFTCTGLTITSPLAGAEASVPDDTGSASAPSTGATVRCAVPPEVRVFAGLTAKLTIAGGSVDDAMTLPVTAVKGNAASGTVWVVGDDGTSEERQVTLGLNDGTVVQIVDGLAEGDEVLEFVPVVDATDPEVDGCIEQPDGSVFCEEGVVS
;
A
#
# COMPACT_ATOMS: atom_id res chain seq x y z
N MET A 1 37.21 -20.64 -88.29
CA MET A 1 35.99 -20.13 -87.62
C MET A 1 34.72 -20.47 -88.43
N GLY A 2 34.41 -21.76 -88.64
CA GLY A 2 33.30 -22.17 -89.53
C GLY A 2 32.23 -23.07 -88.91
N VAL A 3 32.52 -23.73 -87.78
CA VAL A 3 31.63 -24.74 -87.19
C VAL A 3 30.75 -24.15 -86.08
N TRP A 4 31.28 -23.20 -85.30
CA TRP A 4 30.57 -22.62 -84.15
C TRP A 4 29.31 -21.83 -84.56
N ARG A 5 29.40 -20.98 -85.58
CA ARG A 5 28.24 -20.21 -86.06
C ARG A 5 27.22 -21.04 -86.84
N LYS A 6 27.64 -22.12 -87.50
CA LYS A 6 26.78 -22.88 -88.41
C LYS A 6 26.02 -24.03 -87.74
N TRP A 7 26.54 -24.59 -86.65
CA TRP A 7 25.93 -25.75 -85.98
C TRP A 7 25.56 -25.48 -84.52
N ILE A 8 26.44 -24.85 -83.74
CA ILE A 8 26.21 -24.68 -82.30
C ILE A 8 25.12 -23.65 -82.01
N PHE A 9 25.12 -22.50 -82.69
CA PHE A 9 24.09 -21.46 -82.49
C PHE A 9 22.66 -21.92 -82.87
N PRO A 10 22.43 -22.60 -84.01
CA PRO A 10 21.10 -23.12 -84.32
C PRO A 10 20.66 -24.27 -83.41
N ILE A 11 21.57 -25.16 -83.00
CA ILE A 11 21.23 -26.23 -82.04
C ILE A 11 20.84 -25.64 -80.69
N LEU A 12 21.59 -24.66 -80.18
CA LEU A 12 21.27 -23.96 -78.92
C LEU A 12 19.93 -23.22 -79.01
N ARG A 13 19.63 -22.60 -80.16
CA ARG A 13 18.34 -21.93 -80.37
C ARG A 13 17.20 -22.95 -80.36
N ILE A 14 17.35 -24.10 -81.02
CA ILE A 14 16.34 -25.15 -81.05
C ILE A 14 16.13 -25.76 -79.66
N THR A 15 17.18 -26.01 -78.89
CA THR A 15 17.04 -26.53 -77.52
C THR A 15 16.36 -25.52 -76.59
N ILE A 16 16.65 -24.23 -76.72
CA ILE A 16 15.95 -23.17 -75.97
C ILE A 16 14.45 -23.15 -76.31
N PHE A 17 14.09 -23.20 -77.60
CA PHE A 17 12.68 -23.24 -78.00
C PHE A 17 11.97 -24.52 -77.53
N ALA A 18 12.67 -25.66 -77.50
CA ALA A 18 12.12 -26.90 -76.97
C ALA A 18 11.85 -26.82 -75.45
N VAL A 19 12.77 -26.22 -74.68
CA VAL A 19 12.59 -26.02 -73.24
C VAL A 19 11.42 -25.06 -72.96
N ILE A 20 11.30 -23.98 -73.73
CA ILE A 20 10.19 -23.03 -73.60
C ILE A 20 8.86 -23.73 -73.94
N ALA A 21 8.82 -24.55 -74.99
CA ALA A 21 7.62 -25.30 -75.35
C ALA A 21 7.20 -26.28 -74.24
N ILE A 22 8.15 -26.99 -73.62
CA ILE A 22 7.88 -27.90 -72.50
C ILE A 22 7.37 -27.11 -71.28
N ALA A 23 7.96 -25.95 -70.99
CA ALA A 23 7.51 -25.08 -69.89
C ALA A 23 6.08 -24.56 -70.12
N LEU A 24 5.76 -24.14 -71.35
CA LEU A 24 4.41 -23.68 -71.70
C LEU A 24 3.37 -24.81 -71.65
N VAL A 25 3.74 -26.03 -72.07
CA VAL A 25 2.88 -27.21 -71.93
C VAL A 25 2.66 -27.53 -70.44
N LYS A 26 3.70 -27.44 -69.60
CA LYS A 26 3.54 -27.62 -68.15
C LYS A 26 2.58 -26.59 -67.56
N VAL A 27 2.72 -25.32 -67.88
CA VAL A 27 1.84 -24.26 -67.36
C VAL A 27 0.41 -24.39 -67.89
N ALA A 28 0.23 -24.79 -69.15
CA ALA A 28 -1.10 -24.89 -69.78
C ALA A 28 -1.88 -26.15 -69.36
N PHE A 29 -1.21 -27.28 -69.13
CA PHE A 29 -1.86 -28.56 -68.83
C PHE A 29 -1.70 -29.02 -67.37
N PHE A 30 -0.76 -28.45 -66.64
CA PHE A 30 -0.54 -28.70 -65.21
C PHE A 30 -0.30 -27.38 -64.47
N PRO A 31 -1.28 -26.44 -64.48
CA PRO A 31 -1.21 -25.29 -63.60
C PRO A 31 -1.08 -25.82 -62.16
N ASP A 32 -0.09 -25.30 -61.41
CA ASP A 32 0.01 -25.56 -59.98
C ASP A 32 -1.30 -25.07 -59.37
N ALA A 33 -2.20 -26.00 -59.09
CA ALA A 33 -3.41 -25.72 -58.35
C ALA A 33 -2.96 -25.41 -56.92
N SER A 34 -2.67 -24.13 -56.64
CA SER A 34 -2.82 -23.62 -55.29
C SER A 34 -4.21 -24.02 -54.86
N ALA A 35 -4.30 -24.90 -53.86
CA ALA A 35 -5.56 -25.31 -53.26
C ALA A 35 -6.29 -24.03 -52.85
N GLU A 36 -7.25 -23.62 -53.67
CA GLU A 36 -8.09 -22.48 -53.41
C GLU A 36 -8.93 -22.89 -52.21
N ALA A 37 -8.64 -22.30 -51.06
CA ALA A 37 -9.36 -22.56 -49.83
C ALA A 37 -10.85 -22.29 -50.09
N ASP A 38 -11.68 -23.29 -49.84
CA ASP A 38 -13.12 -23.22 -50.00
C ASP A 38 -13.67 -22.07 -49.14
N PRO A 39 -14.25 -21.01 -49.73
CA PRO A 39 -14.68 -19.80 -49.00
C PRO A 39 -15.85 -20.06 -48.04
N ALA A 40 -16.36 -21.28 -47.96
CA ALA A 40 -17.44 -21.70 -47.06
C ALA A 40 -16.97 -22.26 -45.71
N MET A 41 -15.66 -22.48 -45.49
CA MET A 41 -15.15 -22.92 -44.19
C MET A 41 -14.42 -21.78 -43.50
N ALA A 42 -14.92 -21.35 -42.34
CA ALA A 42 -14.22 -20.42 -41.47
C ALA A 42 -12.91 -21.07 -41.00
N THR A 43 -11.77 -20.67 -41.56
CA THR A 43 -10.44 -21.17 -41.18
C THR A 43 -9.89 -20.46 -39.93
N GLY A 44 -10.74 -19.86 -39.11
CA GLY A 44 -10.32 -19.26 -37.85
C GLY A 44 -10.03 -20.37 -36.85
N SER A 45 -8.76 -20.65 -36.57
CA SER A 45 -8.40 -21.41 -35.37
C SER A 45 -8.60 -20.50 -34.17
N ILE A 46 -9.48 -20.89 -33.24
CA ILE A 46 -9.53 -20.28 -31.91
C ILE A 46 -8.33 -20.86 -31.16
N THR A 47 -7.21 -20.16 -31.22
CA THR A 47 -6.04 -20.50 -30.41
C THR A 47 -6.18 -19.76 -29.10
N GLU A 48 -6.30 -20.51 -28.01
CA GLU A 48 -6.29 -19.93 -26.68
C GLU A 48 -4.91 -19.32 -26.43
N PRO A 49 -4.83 -18.06 -25.98
CA PRO A 49 -3.56 -17.43 -25.72
C PRO A 49 -2.88 -18.11 -24.53
N VAL A 50 -1.59 -18.38 -24.68
CA VAL A 50 -0.75 -19.00 -23.67
C VAL A 50 0.26 -17.99 -23.14
N THR A 51 0.63 -18.15 -21.87
CA THR A 51 1.70 -17.39 -21.21
C THR A 51 2.67 -18.36 -20.57
N GLN A 52 3.93 -17.97 -20.48
CA GLN A 52 4.98 -18.80 -19.92
C GLN A 52 5.31 -18.36 -18.49
N VAL A 53 5.62 -19.32 -17.61
CA VAL A 53 6.18 -19.04 -16.28
C VAL A 53 7.59 -18.49 -16.44
N ALA A 54 7.81 -17.26 -15.97
CA ALA A 54 9.10 -16.59 -16.04
C ALA A 54 9.52 -16.02 -14.69
N LEU A 55 10.82 -15.89 -14.48
CA LEU A 55 11.37 -15.21 -13.32
C LEU A 55 11.17 -13.69 -13.43
N GLY A 56 10.69 -13.08 -12.36
CA GLY A 56 10.43 -11.65 -12.29
C GLY A 56 10.44 -11.13 -10.85
N SER A 57 10.45 -9.80 -10.72
CA SER A 57 10.31 -9.12 -9.43
C SER A 57 8.86 -8.73 -9.21
N ILE A 58 8.30 -9.07 -8.05
CA ILE A 58 6.94 -8.66 -7.66
C ILE A 58 7.06 -7.64 -6.53
N VAL A 59 6.37 -6.51 -6.68
CA VAL A 59 6.29 -5.47 -5.66
C VAL A 59 4.83 -5.18 -5.38
N THR A 60 4.36 -5.60 -4.21
CA THR A 60 3.01 -5.26 -3.75
C THR A 60 3.05 -3.86 -3.14
N THR A 61 2.17 -2.98 -3.59
CA THR A 61 2.02 -1.63 -3.02
C THR A 61 0.60 -1.38 -2.55
N VAL A 62 0.47 -0.68 -1.43
CA VAL A 62 -0.81 -0.21 -0.89
C VAL A 62 -0.86 1.30 -1.02
N VAL A 63 -1.90 1.82 -1.66
CA VAL A 63 -2.11 3.27 -1.81
C VAL A 63 -3.19 3.73 -0.85
N VAL A 64 -2.86 4.74 -0.03
CA VAL A 64 -3.75 5.33 0.97
C VAL A 64 -3.87 6.82 0.72
N ASP A 65 -5.09 7.33 0.65
CA ASP A 65 -5.33 8.77 0.65
C ASP A 65 -5.17 9.32 2.08
N GLY A 66 -4.47 10.44 2.21
CA GLY A 66 -4.19 11.08 3.49
C GLY A 66 -4.14 12.59 3.39
N SER A 67 -3.79 13.22 4.49
CA SER A 67 -3.61 14.66 4.61
C SER A 67 -2.39 15.00 5.44
N VAL A 68 -1.78 16.13 5.11
CA VAL A 68 -0.67 16.71 5.87
C VAL A 68 -1.26 17.43 7.09
N SER A 69 -0.80 17.05 8.27
CA SER A 69 -1.16 17.67 9.55
C SER A 69 0.09 18.20 10.25
N ALA A 70 -0.07 19.28 11.01
CA ALA A 70 0.99 19.73 11.92
C ALA A 70 1.06 18.76 13.10
N ASP A 71 2.28 18.51 13.60
CA ASP A 71 2.44 17.64 14.75
C ASP A 71 1.82 18.25 16.01
N PRO A 72 1.15 17.43 16.86
CA PRO A 72 0.38 17.93 17.99
C PRO A 72 1.29 18.59 19.04
N ALA A 73 0.75 19.61 19.70
CA ALA A 73 1.46 20.29 20.77
C ALA A 73 1.63 19.39 21.99
N SER A 74 2.84 19.37 22.55
CA SER A 74 3.15 18.65 23.78
C SER A 74 2.89 19.54 25.00
N PRO A 75 1.98 19.16 25.91
CA PRO A 75 1.65 19.96 27.09
C PRO A 75 2.75 19.85 28.16
N GLY A 76 3.34 20.98 28.54
CA GLY A 76 4.15 21.14 29.73
C GLY A 76 3.25 21.17 30.97
N LYS A 77 3.21 20.05 31.71
CA LYS A 77 2.34 19.89 32.87
C LYS A 77 3.00 20.36 34.17
N ALA A 78 2.20 20.93 35.06
CA ALA A 78 2.62 21.28 36.40
C ALA A 78 3.04 20.04 37.20
N THR A 79 4.23 20.08 37.78
CA THR A 79 4.79 19.02 38.66
C THR A 79 4.55 19.30 40.14
N LEU A 80 4.07 20.50 40.47
CA LEU A 80 3.83 20.97 41.83
C LEU A 80 2.50 21.73 41.87
N ALA A 81 1.70 21.49 42.91
CA ALA A 81 0.52 22.29 43.18
C ALA A 81 0.92 23.56 43.95
N GLY A 82 0.50 24.73 43.47
CA GLY A 82 0.88 26.02 44.05
C GLY A 82 0.51 27.19 43.15
N GLU A 83 1.07 28.35 43.47
CA GLU A 83 0.85 29.59 42.72
C GLU A 83 1.92 29.76 41.63
N VAL A 84 1.51 30.15 40.43
CA VAL A 84 2.43 30.47 39.34
C VAL A 84 3.15 31.79 39.65
N SER A 85 4.45 31.70 39.97
CA SER A 85 5.26 32.84 40.38
C SER A 85 5.86 33.63 39.21
N ALA A 86 6.22 32.95 38.12
CA ALA A 86 6.81 33.57 36.95
C ALA A 86 6.57 32.72 35.69
N ILE A 87 6.34 33.40 34.57
CA ILE A 87 6.20 32.82 33.23
C ILE A 87 7.17 33.58 32.31
N PRO A 88 8.39 33.07 32.08
CA PRO A 88 9.38 33.74 31.24
C PRO A 88 9.14 33.55 29.72
N VAL A 89 8.14 32.75 29.33
CA VAL A 89 7.83 32.45 27.93
C VAL A 89 6.55 33.15 27.47
N SER A 90 6.49 33.47 26.18
CA SER A 90 5.32 34.06 25.52
C SER A 90 4.81 33.21 24.37
N GLN A 91 3.53 33.36 24.02
CA GLN A 91 2.94 32.67 22.87
C GLN A 91 3.68 33.07 21.58
N GLY A 92 4.06 32.08 20.76
CA GLY A 92 4.85 32.27 19.54
C GLY A 92 6.37 32.29 19.74
N GLN A 93 6.86 32.18 20.99
CA GLN A 93 8.29 32.10 21.27
C GLN A 93 8.84 30.70 20.97
N ALA A 94 10.01 30.63 20.34
CA ALA A 94 10.75 29.38 20.18
C ALA A 94 11.44 28.99 21.49
N VAL A 95 11.29 27.73 21.89
CA VAL A 95 11.87 27.14 23.10
C VAL A 95 12.54 25.80 22.76
N THR A 96 13.58 25.46 23.50
CA THR A 96 14.27 24.17 23.42
C THR A 96 13.78 23.22 24.50
N ALA A 97 13.89 21.92 24.26
CA ALA A 97 13.57 20.92 25.27
C ALA A 97 14.38 21.16 26.55
N GLY A 98 13.69 21.28 27.68
CA GLY A 98 14.30 21.61 28.97
C GLY A 98 14.20 23.08 29.40
N ASP A 99 13.81 24.00 28.50
CA ASP A 99 13.66 25.41 28.87
C ASP A 99 12.55 25.63 29.90
N SER A 100 12.75 26.59 30.80
CA SER A 100 11.79 26.94 31.86
C SER A 100 10.54 27.60 31.26
N LEU A 101 9.40 26.91 31.30
CA LEU A 101 8.09 27.44 30.89
C LEU A 101 7.43 28.27 31.99
N ALA A 102 7.47 27.80 33.23
CA ALA A 102 6.98 28.55 34.39
C ALA A 102 7.62 28.07 35.69
N THR A 103 7.61 28.94 36.71
CA THR A 103 8.01 28.57 38.08
C THR A 103 6.78 28.59 38.98
N ILE A 104 6.49 27.46 39.60
CA ILE A 104 5.39 27.29 40.56
C ILE A 104 5.98 27.36 41.97
N ARG A 105 5.31 28.11 42.84
CA ARG A 105 5.67 28.26 44.26
C ARG A 105 4.56 27.68 45.11
N GLN A 106 4.91 26.70 45.93
CA GLN A 106 4.03 26.15 46.96
C GLN A 106 4.41 26.75 48.31
N GLU A 107 3.42 27.27 49.01
CA GLU A 107 3.53 27.66 50.40
C GLU A 107 3.24 26.47 51.32
N ILE A 108 4.22 26.11 52.15
CA ILE A 108 4.10 25.08 53.19
C ILE A 108 3.95 25.81 54.51
N VAL A 109 2.72 25.82 55.03
CA VAL A 109 2.42 26.28 56.38
C VAL A 109 3.01 25.27 57.36
N GLN A 110 3.81 25.74 58.32
CA GLN A 110 4.37 24.89 59.36
C GLN A 110 3.47 24.89 60.59
N ASP A 111 3.31 23.72 61.18
CA ASP A 111 2.58 23.58 62.44
C ASP A 111 3.24 24.42 63.54
N PRO A 112 2.45 25.08 64.40
CA PRO A 112 2.97 25.89 65.49
C PRO A 112 3.81 25.03 66.43
N VAL A 113 5.01 25.51 66.76
CA VAL A 113 5.91 24.79 67.67
C VAL A 113 5.72 25.34 69.07
N ALA A 114 5.34 24.47 70.00
CA ALA A 114 5.26 24.79 71.42
C ALA A 114 6.69 24.86 71.98
N THR A 115 7.12 26.06 72.37
CA THR A 115 8.41 26.26 73.04
C THR A 115 8.12 26.59 74.50
N THR A 116 8.62 25.76 75.41
CA THR A 116 8.55 26.01 76.84
C THR A 116 9.77 26.84 77.25
N ASP A 117 9.55 28.03 77.78
CA ASP A 117 10.63 28.86 78.33
C ASP A 117 11.17 28.30 79.66
N ALA A 118 12.26 28.88 80.17
CA ALA A 118 12.89 28.45 81.42
C ALA A 118 11.97 28.62 82.67
N ASP A 119 10.89 29.39 82.53
CA ASP A 119 9.92 29.69 83.59
C ASP A 119 8.64 28.82 83.49
N GLY A 120 8.59 27.87 82.55
CA GLY A 120 7.50 26.90 82.41
C GLY A 120 6.28 27.40 81.63
N ASN A 121 6.36 28.56 80.98
CA ASN A 121 5.30 29.05 80.10
C ASN A 121 5.46 28.45 78.70
N VAL A 122 4.37 27.85 78.20
CA VAL A 122 4.29 27.37 76.83
C VAL A 122 3.93 28.52 75.89
N THR A 123 4.88 28.93 75.07
CA THR A 123 4.65 29.93 74.02
C THR A 123 4.51 29.22 72.68
N MET A 124 3.37 29.43 72.01
CA MET A 124 3.14 28.92 70.65
C MET A 124 3.74 29.91 69.66
N THR A 125 4.87 29.53 69.03
CA THR A 125 5.47 30.34 67.98
C THR A 125 5.12 29.73 66.63
N GLN A 126 4.42 30.47 65.77
CA GLN A 126 4.20 30.06 64.38
C GLN A 126 5.46 30.40 63.55
N PRO A 127 6.18 29.40 63.02
CA PRO A 127 7.34 29.66 62.16
C PRO A 127 6.88 30.33 60.86
N LYS A 128 7.77 31.14 60.25
CA LYS A 128 7.50 31.71 58.93
C LYS A 128 7.25 30.57 57.90
N PRO A 129 6.31 30.77 56.96
CA PRO A 129 6.00 29.76 55.94
C PRO A 129 7.24 29.42 55.12
N ARG A 130 7.38 28.13 54.80
CA ARG A 130 8.43 27.63 53.91
C ARG A 130 7.92 27.58 52.49
N TYR A 131 8.75 27.98 51.54
CA TYR A 131 8.39 27.95 50.14
C TYR A 131 9.15 26.85 49.42
N LYS A 132 8.43 26.02 48.69
CA LYS A 132 8.99 25.05 47.75
C LYS A 132 8.69 25.53 46.34
N THR A 133 9.71 25.64 45.50
CA THR A 133 9.55 26.02 44.10
C THR A 133 9.80 24.83 43.20
N ALA A 134 9.03 24.73 42.12
CA ALA A 134 9.26 23.78 41.04
C ALA A 134 9.22 24.51 39.70
N THR A 135 10.15 24.17 38.83
CA THR A 135 10.20 24.69 37.46
C THR A 135 9.57 23.69 36.53
N VAL A 136 8.61 24.14 35.73
CA VAL A 136 8.02 23.35 34.64
C VAL A 136 8.86 23.58 33.40
N THR A 137 9.38 22.51 32.82
CA THR A 137 10.27 22.56 31.65
C THR A 137 9.53 22.20 30.36
N ALA A 138 10.02 22.71 29.23
CA ALA A 138 9.51 22.36 27.91
C ALA A 138 9.77 20.87 27.60
N PRO A 139 8.72 20.09 27.26
CA PRO A 139 8.89 18.65 26.99
C PRO A 139 9.58 18.39 25.64
N VAL A 140 9.44 19.32 24.68
CA VAL A 140 9.99 19.21 23.32
C VAL A 140 10.54 20.56 22.87
N THR A 141 11.43 20.53 21.87
CA THR A 141 11.87 21.74 21.15
C THR A 141 10.80 22.15 20.16
N GLY A 142 10.41 23.43 20.17
CA GLY A 142 9.37 23.93 19.29
C GLY A 142 8.96 25.36 19.59
N VAL A 143 7.74 25.72 19.19
CA VAL A 143 7.14 27.03 19.42
C VAL A 143 6.03 26.91 20.46
N VAL A 144 5.97 27.85 21.39
CA VAL A 144 4.90 27.92 22.39
C VAL A 144 3.57 28.24 21.69
N SER A 145 2.69 27.25 21.62
CA SER A 145 1.38 27.35 20.95
C SER A 145 0.36 28.13 21.79
N ASN A 146 0.30 27.84 23.09
CA ASN A 146 -0.61 28.50 24.04
C ASN A 146 -0.01 28.46 25.46
N VAL A 147 -0.26 29.51 26.24
CA VAL A 147 -0.01 29.60 27.68
C VAL A 147 -1.32 29.97 28.38
N PRO A 148 -2.13 29.00 28.84
CA PRO A 148 -3.46 29.28 29.42
C PRO A 148 -3.41 29.80 30.85
N VAL A 149 -2.25 29.75 31.52
CA VAL A 149 -2.10 30.16 32.93
C VAL A 149 -1.55 31.58 33.05
N LEU A 150 -1.93 32.27 34.12
CA LEU A 150 -1.44 33.61 34.45
C LEU A 150 -0.56 33.59 35.70
N VAL A 151 0.31 34.59 35.83
CA VAL A 151 1.07 34.82 37.08
C VAL A 151 0.08 35.11 38.21
N GLY A 152 0.24 34.43 39.34
CA GLY A 152 -0.68 34.48 40.47
C GLY A 152 -1.81 33.45 40.44
N GLN A 153 -1.95 32.67 39.36
CA GLN A 153 -2.94 31.61 39.27
C GLN A 153 -2.51 30.40 40.12
N ILE A 154 -3.47 29.79 40.82
CA ILE A 154 -3.26 28.52 41.53
C ILE A 154 -3.45 27.38 40.54
N VAL A 155 -2.46 26.49 40.48
CA VAL A 155 -2.43 25.31 39.60
C VAL A 155 -2.24 24.04 40.43
N ALA A 156 -2.80 22.93 39.96
CA ALA A 156 -2.63 21.60 40.52
C ALA A 156 -1.62 20.78 39.71
N VAL A 157 -1.17 19.66 40.27
CA VAL A 157 -0.30 18.73 39.54
C VAL A 157 -1.08 18.14 38.37
N GLY A 158 -0.50 18.22 37.18
CA GLY A 158 -1.12 17.74 35.93
C GLY A 158 -1.75 18.85 35.08
N ASP A 159 -1.97 20.05 35.63
CA ASP A 159 -2.49 21.20 34.88
C ASP A 159 -1.52 21.60 33.76
N VAL A 160 -2.07 21.96 32.60
CA VAL A 160 -1.29 22.41 31.45
C VAL A 160 -0.86 23.85 31.66
N ILE A 161 0.44 24.08 31.79
CA ILE A 161 1.03 25.42 31.98
C ILE A 161 1.25 26.10 30.63
N ALA A 162 1.83 25.37 29.69
CA ALA A 162 2.03 25.82 28.31
C ALA A 162 2.11 24.60 27.39
N SER A 163 1.72 24.77 26.14
CA SER A 163 1.81 23.74 25.11
C SER A 163 2.86 24.12 24.08
N VAL A 164 3.80 23.22 23.79
CA VAL A 164 4.88 23.46 22.84
C VAL A 164 4.66 22.58 21.60
N ALA A 165 4.49 23.19 20.44
CA ALA A 165 4.31 22.50 19.17
C ALA A 165 5.64 22.47 18.39
N PRO A 166 6.12 21.29 17.96
CA PRO A 166 7.29 21.23 17.09
C PRO A 166 6.95 21.79 15.69
N PRO A 167 7.91 22.41 14.98
CA PRO A 167 7.71 22.91 13.62
C PRO A 167 7.80 21.78 12.58
N THR A 168 7.21 20.62 12.88
CA THR A 168 7.25 19.42 12.06
C THR A 168 5.85 19.04 11.59
N PHE A 169 5.79 18.38 10.44
CA PHE A 169 4.55 17.94 9.82
C PHE A 169 4.56 16.42 9.72
N SER A 170 3.39 15.81 9.88
CA SER A 170 3.15 14.41 9.61
C SER A 170 2.03 14.23 8.60
N VAL A 171 2.11 13.16 7.82
CA VAL A 171 1.03 12.77 6.90
C VAL A 171 0.24 11.66 7.57
N THR A 172 -1.07 11.84 7.64
CA THR A 172 -1.99 10.89 8.25
C THR A 172 -3.08 10.48 7.28
N GLY A 173 -3.40 9.19 7.22
CA GLY A 173 -4.47 8.66 6.36
C GLY A 173 -5.17 7.45 6.99
N PRO A 174 -6.48 7.29 6.77
CA PRO A 174 -7.19 6.09 7.17
C PRO A 174 -6.76 4.91 6.29
N MET A 175 -6.49 3.76 6.90
CA MET A 175 -6.18 2.52 6.21
C MET A 175 -7.28 1.50 6.47
N LEU A 176 -7.76 0.89 5.38
CA LEU A 176 -8.79 -0.14 5.43
C LEU A 176 -8.20 -1.44 6.00
N PRO A 177 -8.99 -2.25 6.73
CA PRO A 177 -8.53 -3.56 7.22
C PRO A 177 -8.06 -4.49 6.11
N GLU A 178 -8.69 -4.46 4.94
CA GLU A 178 -8.31 -5.28 3.78
C GLU A 178 -6.91 -4.95 3.23
N ASP A 179 -6.52 -3.67 3.29
CA ASP A 179 -5.19 -3.23 2.85
C ASP A 179 -4.09 -3.65 3.81
N GLN A 180 -4.40 -3.83 5.09
CA GLN A 180 -3.45 -4.35 6.08
C GLN A 180 -3.05 -5.80 5.77
N PHE A 181 -3.94 -6.61 5.18
CA PHE A 181 -3.59 -7.98 4.77
C PHE A 181 -2.64 -8.02 3.58
N LYS A 182 -2.55 -6.94 2.78
CA LYS A 182 -1.59 -6.81 1.68
C LYS A 182 -0.18 -6.43 2.18
N LEU A 183 -0.06 -5.98 3.42
CA LEU A 183 1.23 -5.67 4.04
C LEU A 183 1.82 -6.95 4.65
N VAL A 184 2.53 -7.70 3.81
CA VAL A 184 3.33 -8.86 4.24
C VAL A 184 4.55 -8.38 5.04
N THR A 185 5.15 -7.26 4.62
CA THR A 185 6.18 -6.56 5.37
C THR A 185 5.59 -5.32 6.04
N GLN A 186 6.09 -4.97 7.23
CA GLN A 186 5.77 -3.71 7.89
C GLN A 186 6.90 -2.70 7.63
N PRO A 187 6.86 -1.94 6.53
CA PRO A 187 7.93 -0.99 6.20
C PRO A 187 7.95 0.18 7.20
N ALA A 188 9.14 0.75 7.39
CA ALA A 188 9.34 1.94 8.21
C ALA A 188 9.17 3.25 7.43
N ASP A 189 9.12 3.17 6.09
CA ASP A 189 9.08 4.30 5.18
C ASP A 189 7.94 4.14 4.17
N ALA A 190 7.44 5.26 3.64
CA ALA A 190 6.45 5.27 2.57
C ALA A 190 6.70 6.44 1.61
N GLN A 191 6.24 6.29 0.37
CA GLN A 191 6.35 7.33 -0.65
C GLN A 191 5.09 8.19 -0.59
N VAL A 192 5.27 9.50 -0.46
CA VAL A 192 4.19 10.46 -0.35
C VAL A 192 4.22 11.40 -1.54
N GLU A 193 3.06 11.58 -2.16
CA GLU A 193 2.84 12.58 -3.19
C GLU A 193 1.76 13.56 -2.69
N VAL A 194 2.14 14.82 -2.48
CA VAL A 194 1.22 15.86 -2.02
C VAL A 194 0.63 16.58 -3.24
N ILE A 195 -0.70 16.68 -3.30
CA ILE A 195 -1.39 17.35 -4.40
C ILE A 195 -1.04 18.85 -4.36
N GLY A 196 -0.42 19.36 -5.43
CA GLY A 196 0.08 20.73 -5.49
C GLY A 196 1.41 20.96 -4.74
N GLY A 197 2.08 19.89 -4.29
CA GLY A 197 3.37 19.92 -3.62
C GLY A 197 4.58 19.83 -4.57
N PRO A 198 5.80 19.72 -4.02
CA PRO A 198 7.06 19.72 -4.78
C PRO A 198 7.38 18.41 -5.54
N GLY A 199 6.46 17.44 -5.55
CA GLY A 199 6.65 16.09 -6.13
C GLY A 199 6.63 15.00 -5.05
N ALA A 200 6.93 13.77 -5.48
CA ALA A 200 6.99 12.61 -4.57
C ALA A 200 8.25 12.65 -3.68
N PHE A 201 8.09 12.34 -2.40
CA PHE A 201 9.18 12.23 -1.43
C PHE A 201 8.97 11.04 -0.49
N THR A 202 10.03 10.56 0.15
CA THR A 202 9.94 9.48 1.14
C THR A 202 9.63 10.07 2.52
N CYS A 203 8.55 9.63 3.15
CA CYS A 203 8.28 9.88 4.56
C CYS A 203 8.82 8.73 5.42
N THR A 204 9.28 9.06 6.63
CA THR A 204 9.96 8.12 7.53
C THR A 204 9.18 7.91 8.82
N GLY A 205 9.44 6.82 9.53
CA GLY A 205 8.80 6.54 10.81
C GLY A 205 7.33 6.22 10.65
N LEU A 206 6.99 5.45 9.62
CA LEU A 206 5.66 4.95 9.34
C LEU A 206 5.15 4.15 10.55
N THR A 207 4.07 4.60 11.13
CA THR A 207 3.35 3.91 12.20
C THR A 207 1.93 3.65 11.76
N ILE A 208 1.50 2.40 11.92
CA ILE A 208 0.11 1.99 11.67
C ILE A 208 -0.52 1.74 13.04
N THR A 209 -1.41 2.64 13.44
CA THR A 209 -2.10 2.58 14.74
C THR A 209 -3.55 2.18 14.53
N SER A 210 -3.93 1.03 15.06
CA SER A 210 -5.34 0.64 15.15
C SER A 210 -5.91 1.11 16.50
N PRO A 211 -7.14 1.66 16.53
CA PRO A 211 -7.78 1.97 17.80
C PRO A 211 -8.03 0.67 18.57
N LEU A 212 -7.37 0.53 19.71
CA LEU A 212 -7.59 -0.60 20.61
C LEU A 212 -8.95 -0.41 21.31
N ALA A 213 -9.73 -1.48 21.44
CA ALA A 213 -11.01 -1.42 22.16
C ALA A 213 -10.77 -0.92 23.60
N GLY A 214 -11.27 0.27 23.93
CA GLY A 214 -11.13 0.90 25.24
C GLY A 214 -9.96 1.89 25.39
N ALA A 215 -9.15 2.11 24.35
CA ALA A 215 -8.18 3.21 24.36
C ALA A 215 -8.89 4.52 24.03
N GLU A 216 -9.11 5.37 25.04
CA GLU A 216 -9.52 6.75 24.83
C GLU A 216 -8.39 7.46 24.08
N ALA A 217 -8.58 7.70 22.77
CA ALA A 217 -7.73 8.60 22.02
C ALA A 217 -7.79 9.95 22.73
N SER A 218 -6.72 10.30 23.45
CA SER A 218 -6.58 11.59 24.11
C SER A 218 -6.34 12.64 23.02
N VAL A 219 -7.41 12.98 22.29
CA VAL A 219 -7.45 14.15 21.42
C VAL A 219 -7.66 15.35 22.35
N PRO A 220 -6.76 16.34 22.37
CA PRO A 220 -7.09 17.63 22.97
C PRO A 220 -8.15 18.28 22.07
N ASP A 221 -9.40 18.15 22.46
CA ASP A 221 -10.54 18.81 21.83
C ASP A 221 -10.53 20.29 22.22
N ASP A 222 -10.35 21.20 21.26
CA ASP A 222 -10.72 22.62 21.42
C ASP A 222 -11.62 23.13 20.28
N THR A 223 -12.02 22.29 19.33
CA THR A 223 -13.00 22.69 18.32
C THR A 223 -13.73 21.48 17.77
N GLY A 224 -14.86 21.11 18.40
CA GLY A 224 -16.18 20.85 17.80
C GLY A 224 -16.33 20.03 16.50
N SER A 225 -15.29 19.37 16.00
CA SER A 225 -15.35 18.45 14.89
C SER A 225 -15.16 17.07 15.46
N ALA A 226 -16.29 16.43 15.79
CA ALA A 226 -16.36 15.01 16.04
C ALA A 226 -15.77 14.29 14.81
N SER A 227 -14.47 14.00 14.87
CA SER A 227 -13.87 13.01 14.00
C SER A 227 -14.55 11.71 14.39
N ALA A 228 -15.40 11.19 13.51
CA ALA A 228 -16.01 9.89 13.70
C ALA A 228 -14.90 8.91 14.11
N PRO A 229 -15.13 8.02 15.11
CA PRO A 229 -14.13 7.02 15.45
C PRO A 229 -13.82 6.26 14.17
N SER A 230 -12.61 6.46 13.63
CA SER A 230 -12.16 5.72 12.48
C SER A 230 -12.09 4.28 12.93
N THR A 231 -13.05 3.45 12.53
CA THR A 231 -13.07 2.02 12.85
C THR A 231 -11.95 1.27 12.12
N GLY A 232 -11.18 1.96 11.28
CA GLY A 232 -9.98 1.48 10.61
C GLY A 232 -8.68 1.90 11.30
N ALA A 233 -7.58 1.27 10.89
CA ALA A 233 -6.26 1.71 11.31
C ALA A 233 -5.94 3.08 10.70
N THR A 234 -5.05 3.81 11.35
CA THR A 234 -4.54 5.09 10.89
C THR A 234 -3.06 4.94 10.62
N VAL A 235 -2.63 5.37 9.44
CA VAL A 235 -1.22 5.44 9.09
C VAL A 235 -0.74 6.84 9.40
N ARG A 236 0.44 6.95 10.01
CA ARG A 236 1.14 8.23 10.23
C ARG A 236 2.60 8.08 9.83
N CYS A 237 3.13 9.04 9.10
CA CYS A 237 4.58 9.16 8.87
C CYS A 237 5.06 10.60 8.96
N ALA A 238 6.34 10.80 9.28
CA ALA A 238 6.95 12.12 9.41
C ALA A 238 7.44 12.64 8.06
N VAL A 239 7.15 13.92 7.78
CA VAL A 239 7.68 14.61 6.60
C VAL A 239 9.11 15.07 6.90
N PRO A 240 10.08 14.79 6.00
CA PRO A 240 11.44 15.29 6.16
C PRO A 240 11.51 16.83 6.19
N PRO A 241 12.39 17.43 7.02
CA PRO A 241 12.44 18.89 7.21
C PRO A 241 12.85 19.67 5.95
N GLU A 242 13.48 19.03 4.97
CA GLU A 242 13.82 19.61 3.67
C GLU A 242 12.62 19.80 2.75
N VAL A 243 11.52 19.08 2.99
CA VAL A 243 10.32 19.14 2.15
C VAL A 243 9.38 20.23 2.69
N ARG A 244 9.07 21.21 1.84
CA ARG A 244 8.08 22.23 2.20
C ARG A 244 6.66 21.73 1.92
N VAL A 245 5.92 21.53 3.00
CA VAL A 245 4.48 21.20 2.99
C VAL A 245 3.74 22.16 3.92
N PHE A 246 2.41 22.21 3.75
CA PHE A 246 1.53 22.98 4.61
C PHE A 246 0.45 22.06 5.17
N ALA A 247 0.04 22.31 6.41
CA ALA A 247 -1.08 21.59 7.02
C ALA A 247 -2.38 21.80 6.21
N GLY A 248 -3.19 20.76 6.10
CA GLY A 248 -4.45 20.74 5.36
C GLY A 248 -4.33 20.32 3.90
N LEU A 249 -3.12 20.10 3.37
CA LEU A 249 -2.95 19.56 2.02
C LEU A 249 -3.33 18.08 1.97
N THR A 250 -3.95 17.64 0.87
CA THR A 250 -4.21 16.23 0.58
C THR A 250 -2.95 15.57 0.01
N ALA A 251 -2.68 14.34 0.41
CA ALA A 251 -1.55 13.56 -0.05
C ALA A 251 -1.95 12.11 -0.36
N LYS A 252 -1.23 11.46 -1.26
CA LYS A 252 -1.31 10.03 -1.50
C LYS A 252 -0.08 9.36 -0.91
N LEU A 253 -0.28 8.37 -0.05
CA LEU A 253 0.77 7.56 0.53
C LEU A 253 0.81 6.22 -0.22
N THR A 254 1.97 5.85 -0.72
CA THR A 254 2.24 4.53 -1.31
C THR A 254 3.17 3.79 -0.37
N ILE A 255 2.68 2.68 0.17
CA ILE A 255 3.36 1.86 1.17
C ILE A 255 3.76 0.54 0.49
N ALA A 256 5.02 0.14 0.58
CA ALA A 256 5.46 -1.14 0.08
C ALA A 256 4.93 -2.28 0.97
N GLY A 257 4.04 -3.11 0.44
CA GLY A 257 3.46 -4.26 1.13
C GLY A 257 4.36 -5.49 1.15
N GLY A 258 5.35 -5.54 0.27
CA GLY A 258 6.36 -6.60 0.21
C GLY A 258 6.97 -6.67 -1.18
N SER A 259 8.18 -7.19 -1.27
CA SER A 259 8.82 -7.47 -2.55
C SER A 259 9.54 -8.81 -2.52
N VAL A 260 9.47 -9.52 -3.63
CA VAL A 260 10.30 -10.71 -3.88
C VAL A 260 10.91 -10.57 -5.26
N ASP A 261 12.23 -10.65 -5.30
CA ASP A 261 13.02 -10.72 -6.53
C ASP A 261 13.18 -12.20 -6.95
N ASP A 262 13.43 -12.42 -8.25
CA ASP A 262 13.63 -13.75 -8.83
C ASP A 262 12.50 -14.75 -8.48
N ALA A 263 11.25 -14.28 -8.45
CA ALA A 263 10.06 -15.08 -8.23
C ALA A 263 9.55 -15.67 -9.55
N MET A 264 9.04 -16.91 -9.52
CA MET A 264 8.23 -17.43 -10.63
C MET A 264 6.93 -16.64 -10.70
N THR A 265 6.68 -16.00 -11.84
CA THR A 265 5.55 -15.10 -12.02
C THR A 265 4.60 -15.59 -13.11
N LEU A 266 3.31 -15.34 -12.89
CA LEU A 266 2.26 -15.53 -13.87
C LEU A 266 1.29 -14.34 -13.84
N PRO A 267 0.66 -13.97 -14.98
CA PRO A 267 -0.44 -13.02 -15.00
C PRO A 267 -1.58 -13.50 -14.09
N VAL A 268 -2.22 -12.56 -13.39
CA VAL A 268 -3.38 -12.89 -12.53
C VAL A 268 -4.56 -13.48 -13.30
N THR A 269 -4.64 -13.26 -14.60
CA THR A 269 -5.67 -13.80 -15.50
C THR A 269 -5.54 -15.30 -15.73
N ALA A 270 -4.34 -15.85 -15.55
CA ALA A 270 -4.03 -17.27 -15.78
C ALA A 270 -4.36 -18.16 -14.56
N VAL A 271 -4.71 -17.55 -13.43
CA VAL A 271 -4.85 -18.24 -12.15
C VAL A 271 -6.28 -18.09 -11.61
N LYS A 272 -6.94 -19.23 -11.36
CA LYS A 272 -8.22 -19.28 -10.64
C LYS A 272 -7.96 -19.64 -9.18
N GLY A 273 -8.21 -18.73 -8.24
CA GLY A 273 -7.86 -19.03 -6.85
C GLY A 273 -8.24 -17.97 -5.82
N ASN A 274 -7.72 -18.19 -4.61
CA ASN A 274 -7.76 -17.24 -3.50
C ASN A 274 -6.34 -16.71 -3.23
N ALA A 275 -6.12 -16.04 -2.09
CA ALA A 275 -4.84 -15.41 -1.77
C ALA A 275 -3.65 -16.38 -1.62
N ALA A 276 -3.86 -17.67 -1.31
CA ALA A 276 -2.78 -18.61 -0.99
C ALA A 276 -2.73 -19.83 -1.93
N SER A 277 -3.85 -20.20 -2.53
CA SER A 277 -3.95 -21.36 -3.41
C SER A 277 -4.66 -21.00 -4.70
N GLY A 278 -4.12 -21.48 -5.81
CA GLY A 278 -4.69 -21.31 -7.14
C GLY A 278 -4.69 -22.59 -7.94
N THR A 279 -5.43 -22.53 -9.03
CA THR A 279 -5.49 -23.52 -10.08
C THR A 279 -5.07 -22.84 -11.38
N VAL A 280 -4.22 -23.50 -12.14
CA VAL A 280 -3.78 -23.10 -13.48
C VAL A 280 -4.05 -24.22 -14.47
N TRP A 281 -4.07 -23.89 -15.75
CA TRP A 281 -4.22 -24.85 -16.85
C TRP A 281 -2.93 -24.90 -17.63
N VAL A 282 -2.14 -25.96 -17.43
CA VAL A 282 -0.83 -26.16 -18.06
C VAL A 282 -1.04 -26.80 -19.42
N VAL A 283 -0.47 -26.20 -20.45
CA VAL A 283 -0.58 -26.70 -21.83
C VAL A 283 0.53 -27.72 -22.08
N GLY A 284 0.15 -28.93 -22.47
CA GLY A 284 1.07 -29.99 -22.88
C GLY A 284 1.51 -29.84 -24.34
N ASP A 285 2.54 -30.60 -24.73
CA ASP A 285 3.10 -30.60 -26.10
C ASP A 285 2.07 -31.00 -27.19
N ASP A 286 0.99 -31.65 -26.79
CA ASP A 286 -0.12 -32.08 -27.64
C ASP A 286 -1.22 -31.01 -27.81
N GLY A 287 -1.06 -29.85 -27.17
CA GLY A 287 -2.01 -28.75 -27.15
C GLY A 287 -3.19 -28.95 -26.22
N THR A 288 -3.19 -30.01 -25.40
CA THR A 288 -4.21 -30.22 -24.37
C THR A 288 -3.84 -29.50 -23.07
N SER A 289 -4.84 -29.02 -22.32
CA SER A 289 -4.63 -28.35 -21.04
C SER A 289 -4.92 -29.26 -19.85
N GLU A 290 -4.01 -29.34 -18.89
CA GLU A 290 -4.17 -30.07 -17.62
C GLU A 290 -4.39 -29.08 -16.46
N GLU A 291 -5.43 -29.32 -15.65
CA GLU A 291 -5.65 -28.56 -14.43
C GLU A 291 -4.59 -28.91 -13.37
N ARG A 292 -3.86 -27.90 -12.88
CA ARG A 292 -2.81 -28.07 -11.87
C ARG A 292 -3.01 -27.12 -10.70
N GLN A 293 -2.95 -27.67 -9.49
CA GLN A 293 -2.99 -26.89 -8.27
C GLN A 293 -1.62 -26.28 -7.98
N VAL A 294 -1.60 -24.99 -7.64
CA VAL A 294 -0.40 -24.21 -7.36
C VAL A 294 -0.51 -23.48 -6.03
N THR A 295 0.63 -23.25 -5.39
CA THR A 295 0.72 -22.42 -4.19
C THR A 295 1.10 -21.00 -4.59
N LEU A 296 0.30 -20.02 -4.18
CA LEU A 296 0.47 -18.62 -4.53
C LEU A 296 1.17 -17.85 -3.42
N GLY A 297 1.93 -16.82 -3.82
CA GLY A 297 2.66 -15.92 -2.93
C GLY A 297 2.19 -14.47 -3.06
N LEU A 298 3.15 -13.54 -3.16
CA LEU A 298 2.85 -12.12 -3.35
C LEU A 298 2.09 -11.86 -4.66
N ASN A 299 1.25 -10.83 -4.63
CA ASN A 299 0.46 -10.39 -5.76
C ASN A 299 0.49 -8.85 -5.84
N ASP A 300 0.74 -8.30 -7.03
CA ASP A 300 0.76 -6.85 -7.27
C ASP A 300 -0.46 -6.33 -8.07
N GLY A 301 -1.44 -7.21 -8.32
CA GLY A 301 -2.64 -6.93 -9.10
C GLY A 301 -2.49 -7.17 -10.61
N THR A 302 -1.27 -7.33 -11.12
CA THR A 302 -1.01 -7.65 -12.54
C THR A 302 -0.42 -9.04 -12.68
N VAL A 303 0.53 -9.39 -11.82
CA VAL A 303 1.18 -10.69 -11.74
C VAL A 303 1.08 -11.26 -10.31
N VAL A 304 1.16 -12.59 -10.24
CA VAL A 304 1.18 -13.35 -8.99
C VAL A 304 2.42 -14.22 -8.93
N GLN A 305 2.96 -14.35 -7.73
CA GLN A 305 4.06 -15.25 -7.42
C GLN A 305 3.53 -16.69 -7.34
N ILE A 306 4.20 -17.60 -8.03
CA ILE A 306 4.05 -19.03 -7.84
C ILE A 306 5.17 -19.51 -6.91
N VAL A 307 4.81 -20.03 -5.74
CA VAL A 307 5.76 -20.57 -4.76
C VAL A 307 6.05 -22.04 -5.05
N ASP A 308 5.03 -22.78 -5.49
CA ASP A 308 5.12 -24.21 -5.78
C ASP A 308 4.06 -24.65 -6.80
N GLY A 309 4.34 -25.75 -7.51
CA GLY A 309 3.42 -26.40 -8.45
C GLY A 309 3.69 -26.14 -9.94
N LEU A 310 4.64 -25.27 -10.29
CA LEU A 310 5.11 -25.05 -11.66
C LEU A 310 6.63 -24.91 -11.71
N ALA A 311 7.19 -25.15 -12.90
CA ALA A 311 8.59 -24.90 -13.20
C ALA A 311 8.76 -23.66 -14.10
N GLU A 312 9.95 -23.06 -14.07
CA GLU A 312 10.32 -22.02 -15.03
C GLU A 312 10.21 -22.58 -16.45
N GLY A 313 9.51 -21.85 -17.31
CA GLY A 313 9.30 -22.22 -18.69
C GLY A 313 8.02 -23.01 -18.98
N ASP A 314 7.25 -23.42 -17.97
CA ASP A 314 5.96 -24.07 -18.19
C ASP A 314 5.00 -23.11 -18.93
N GLU A 315 4.28 -23.61 -19.94
CA GLU A 315 3.23 -22.87 -20.64
C GLU A 315 1.88 -23.10 -19.97
N VAL A 316 1.15 -22.03 -19.69
CA VAL A 316 -0.19 -22.06 -19.12
C VAL A 316 -1.13 -21.20 -19.94
N LEU A 317 -2.43 -21.49 -19.90
CA LEU A 317 -3.43 -20.62 -20.50
C LEU A 317 -3.40 -19.23 -19.86
N GLU A 318 -3.38 -18.17 -20.68
CA GLU A 318 -3.39 -16.78 -20.19
C GLU A 318 -4.71 -16.42 -19.51
N PHE A 319 -5.80 -17.10 -19.88
CA PHE A 319 -7.13 -16.93 -19.30
C PHE A 319 -7.66 -18.25 -18.78
N VAL A 320 -8.27 -18.20 -17.59
CA VAL A 320 -9.04 -19.30 -17.02
C VAL A 320 -10.16 -19.72 -17.99
N PRO A 321 -10.27 -21.01 -18.36
CA PRO A 321 -11.37 -21.51 -19.18
C PRO A 321 -12.72 -21.20 -18.51
N VAL A 322 -13.59 -20.51 -19.25
CA VAL A 322 -14.98 -20.30 -18.83
C VAL A 322 -15.72 -21.57 -19.21
N VAL A 323 -16.03 -22.42 -18.22
CA VAL A 323 -17.01 -23.48 -18.43
C VAL A 323 -18.37 -22.82 -18.64
N ASP A 324 -18.88 -22.85 -19.87
CA ASP A 324 -20.25 -22.43 -20.15
C ASP A 324 -21.18 -23.39 -19.42
N ALA A 325 -21.91 -22.90 -18.42
CA ALA A 325 -22.90 -23.70 -17.67
C ALA A 325 -24.07 -24.20 -18.54
N THR A 326 -24.12 -23.79 -19.81
CA THR A 326 -25.09 -24.22 -20.82
C THR A 326 -24.53 -25.26 -21.79
N ASP A 327 -23.27 -25.69 -21.62
CA ASP A 327 -22.70 -26.78 -22.41
C ASP A 327 -23.28 -28.13 -21.93
N PRO A 328 -24.10 -28.82 -22.74
CA PRO A 328 -24.81 -30.03 -22.32
C PRO A 328 -23.90 -31.23 -22.06
N GLU A 329 -22.59 -31.13 -22.30
CA GLU A 329 -21.67 -32.26 -22.15
C GLU A 329 -21.34 -32.64 -20.68
N VAL A 330 -21.76 -31.83 -19.68
CA VAL A 330 -21.34 -32.10 -18.28
C VAL A 330 -22.40 -32.81 -17.41
N ASP A 331 -23.69 -32.88 -17.79
CA ASP A 331 -24.65 -33.59 -16.93
C ASP A 331 -25.93 -34.16 -17.61
N GLY A 332 -26.01 -34.21 -18.94
CA GLY A 332 -27.16 -34.83 -19.62
C GLY A 332 -28.53 -34.18 -19.31
N CYS A 333 -28.50 -32.96 -18.76
CA CYS A 333 -29.66 -32.17 -18.41
C CYS A 333 -29.73 -30.96 -19.34
N ILE A 334 -30.80 -30.86 -20.11
CA ILE A 334 -31.06 -29.74 -21.03
C ILE A 334 -32.08 -28.82 -20.37
N GLU A 335 -31.72 -27.54 -20.20
CA GLU A 335 -32.61 -26.51 -19.67
C GLU A 335 -33.44 -25.91 -20.82
N GLN A 336 -34.77 -25.99 -20.72
CA GLN A 336 -35.71 -25.48 -21.70
C GLN A 336 -35.95 -23.97 -21.49
N PRO A 337 -36.35 -23.23 -22.54
CA PRO A 337 -36.60 -21.78 -22.46
C PRO A 337 -37.76 -21.38 -21.53
N ASP A 338 -38.50 -22.35 -20.98
CA ASP A 338 -39.53 -22.15 -19.96
C ASP A 338 -38.98 -22.31 -18.52
N GLY A 339 -37.68 -22.55 -18.35
CA GLY A 339 -37.01 -22.74 -17.08
C GLY A 339 -37.18 -24.14 -16.48
N SER A 340 -37.68 -25.10 -17.27
CA SER A 340 -37.71 -26.51 -16.86
C SER A 340 -36.41 -27.23 -17.25
N VAL A 341 -35.90 -28.07 -16.34
CA VAL A 341 -34.71 -28.89 -16.59
C VAL A 341 -35.17 -30.30 -16.95
N PHE A 342 -34.77 -30.79 -18.13
CA PHE A 342 -35.02 -32.16 -18.56
C PHE A 342 -33.71 -32.95 -18.49
N CYS A 343 -33.61 -33.87 -17.54
CA CYS A 343 -32.49 -34.80 -17.41
C CYS A 343 -32.88 -36.16 -17.99
N GLU A 344 -32.13 -36.66 -18.96
CA GLU A 344 -32.38 -37.98 -19.54
C GLU A 344 -31.78 -39.05 -18.62
N GLU A 345 -32.61 -39.70 -17.79
CA GLU A 345 -32.17 -40.81 -16.93
C GLU A 345 -31.81 -42.05 -17.76
N GLY A 346 -30.54 -42.16 -18.14
CA GLY A 346 -29.81 -43.42 -18.23
C GLY A 346 -29.62 -44.05 -19.61
N VAL A 347 -28.36 -44.11 -20.03
CA VAL A 347 -27.75 -45.35 -20.53
C VAL A 347 -26.36 -45.51 -19.91
N VAL A 348 -26.32 -46.22 -18.77
CA VAL A 348 -25.11 -46.91 -18.35
C VAL A 348 -24.97 -48.10 -19.29
N SER A 349 -23.93 -48.12 -20.12
CA SER A 349 -23.41 -49.31 -20.81
C SER A 349 -21.94 -49.11 -21.12
#